data_AF-A0A9E2YY43-F1
#
_entry.id   AF-A0A9E2YY43-F1
#
_cell.length_a   1.000
_cell.length_b   1.000
_cell.length_c   1.000
_cell.angle_alpha   90.00
_cell.angle_beta   90.00
_cell.angle_gamma   90.00
#
_symmetry.space_group_name_H-M   'P 1'
#
loop_
_entity.id
_entity.type
_entity.pdbx_description
1 polymer ?
#
loop_
_entity_poly.entity_id
_entity_poly.type
_entity_poly.pdbx_seq_one_letter_code
_entity_poly.pdbx_strand_id
1 'polypeptide(L)'
;SEASYEGAYVAAFQDYVRRELKWDSEMYYTVTARVQPWDQTGNTAVAEVLRAAMTQQTYLKVLVLCGYYDLATPFNGIEHTVNHMGLEPPVRKNISFAYYESGHMVYIDQKADDKLHRDVDGFINSTYKHAGGEEPVSAVGQQQ
;
A
#
# COMPACT_ATOMS: atom_id res chain seq x y z
N SER A 1 11.36 7.62 15.07
CA SER A 1 11.16 6.50 16.01
C SER A 1 9.68 6.37 16.26
N GLU A 2 9.11 5.16 16.35
CA GLU A 2 7.68 4.91 16.69
C GLU A 2 7.18 5.74 17.87
N ALA A 3 8.06 5.92 18.87
CA ALA A 3 7.82 6.74 20.06
C ALA A 3 7.39 8.18 19.76
N SER A 4 7.69 8.75 18.58
CA SER A 4 7.32 10.13 18.25
C SER A 4 5.85 10.30 17.86
N TYR A 5 5.15 9.23 17.46
CA TYR A 5 3.74 9.31 17.07
C TYR A 5 2.80 8.45 17.93
N GLU A 6 3.30 7.40 18.58
CA GLU A 6 2.48 6.48 19.39
C GLU A 6 1.62 7.20 20.43
N GLY A 7 2.21 8.12 21.21
CA GLY A 7 1.47 8.85 22.24
C GLY A 7 0.33 9.71 21.67
N ALA A 8 0.52 10.33 20.50
CA ALA A 8 -0.52 11.11 19.84
C ALA A 8 -1.66 10.22 19.33
N TYR A 9 -1.34 9.07 18.74
CA TYR A 9 -2.32 8.09 18.28
C TYR A 9 -3.15 7.51 19.44
N VAL A 10 -2.50 7.13 20.54
CA VAL A 10 -3.16 6.59 21.73
C VAL A 10 -4.10 7.63 22.35
N ALA A 11 -3.62 8.87 22.51
CA ALA A 11 -4.44 9.95 23.06
C ALA A 11 -5.67 10.24 22.18
N ALA A 12 -5.48 10.34 20.86
CA ALA A 12 -6.57 10.58 19.91
C ALA A 12 -7.60 9.43 19.92
N PHE A 13 -7.14 8.17 19.93
CA PHE A 13 -8.02 7.01 20.03
C PHE A 13 -8.82 7.00 21.34
N GLN A 14 -8.16 7.20 22.48
CA GLN A 14 -8.82 7.23 23.80
C GLN A 14 -9.84 8.37 23.89
N ASP A 15 -9.51 9.54 23.36
CA ASP A 15 -10.44 10.68 23.32
C ASP A 15 -11.69 10.34 22.49
N TYR A 16 -11.50 9.82 21.27
CA TYR A 16 -12.61 9.45 20.38
C TYR A 16 -13.52 8.36 20.97
N VAL A 17 -12.95 7.28 21.50
CA VAL A 17 -13.72 6.16 22.05
C VAL A 17 -14.53 6.59 23.28
N ARG A 18 -13.94 7.38 24.18
CA ARG A 18 -14.62 7.83 25.41
C ARG A 18 -15.59 8.98 25.16
N ARG A 19 -15.23 9.96 24.33
CA ARG A 19 -16.04 11.18 24.12
C ARG A 19 -17.05 11.06 23.01
N GLU A 20 -16.72 10.44 21.88
CA GLU A 20 -17.64 10.34 20.74
C GLU A 20 -18.46 9.06 20.80
N LEU A 21 -17.78 7.91 20.90
CA LEU A 21 -18.46 6.60 20.93
C LEU A 21 -19.11 6.27 22.28
N LYS A 22 -18.80 7.04 23.34
CA LYS A 22 -19.28 6.84 24.73
C LYS A 22 -19.02 5.43 25.26
N TRP A 23 -17.94 4.81 24.81
CA TRP A 23 -17.56 3.48 25.24
C TRP A 23 -16.56 3.60 26.41
N ASP A 24 -16.94 3.09 27.58
CA ASP A 24 -16.09 3.05 28.76
C ASP A 24 -15.82 1.59 29.16
N SER A 25 -14.54 1.23 29.23
CA SER A 25 -14.11 -0.14 29.49
C SER A 25 -12.75 -0.14 30.16
N GLU A 26 -12.58 -1.06 31.11
CA GLU A 26 -11.31 -1.37 31.79
C GLU A 26 -10.45 -2.37 31.00
N MET A 27 -10.86 -2.74 29.78
CA MET A 27 -10.07 -3.63 28.93
C MET A 27 -8.73 -2.97 28.56
N TYR A 28 -7.66 -3.76 28.68
CA TYR A 28 -6.34 -3.34 28.26
C TYR A 28 -6.23 -3.35 26.73
N TYR A 29 -5.90 -2.20 26.14
CA TYR A 29 -5.67 -2.06 24.71
C TYR A 29 -4.17 -2.00 24.42
N THR A 30 -3.70 -2.97 23.63
CA THR A 30 -2.33 -2.99 23.12
C THR A 30 -2.23 -2.09 21.89
N VAL A 31 -1.33 -1.10 21.94
CA VAL A 31 -1.10 -0.13 20.86
C VAL A 31 -0.28 -0.74 19.71
N THR A 32 0.63 -1.66 20.05
CA THR A 32 1.51 -2.34 19.11
C THR A 32 1.56 -3.83 19.39
N ALA A 33 1.42 -4.67 18.36
CA ALA A 33 1.49 -6.12 18.52
C ALA A 33 2.95 -6.60 18.59
N ARG A 34 3.26 -7.53 19.50
CA ARG A 34 4.52 -8.29 19.45
C ARG A 34 4.42 -9.34 18.35
N VAL A 35 4.94 -9.01 17.17
CA VAL A 35 4.93 -9.90 16.00
C VAL A 35 6.13 -10.86 15.93
N GLN A 36 6.97 -10.89 16.96
CA GLN A 36 8.19 -11.71 17.02
C GLN A 36 8.04 -12.90 17.98
N PRO A 37 8.67 -14.05 17.68
CA PRO A 37 9.53 -14.29 16.51
C PRO A 37 8.72 -14.60 15.24
N TRP A 38 9.13 -14.02 14.10
CA TRP A 38 8.65 -14.49 12.80
C TRP A 38 9.26 -15.86 12.49
N ASP A 39 8.46 -16.78 11.95
CA ASP A 39 8.99 -18.02 11.39
C ASP A 39 9.81 -17.71 10.13
N GLN A 40 11.13 -17.85 10.25
CA GLN A 40 12.08 -17.61 9.15
C GLN A 40 12.48 -18.90 8.43
N THR A 41 11.84 -20.05 8.73
CA THR A 41 12.18 -21.34 8.12
C THR A 41 11.59 -21.52 6.72
N GLY A 42 10.60 -20.71 6.35
CA GLY A 42 10.00 -20.68 5.01
C GLY A 42 10.92 -20.09 3.93
N ASN A 43 10.47 -20.13 2.67
CA ASN A 43 11.20 -19.50 1.56
C ASN A 43 11.17 -17.97 1.70
N THR A 44 12.26 -17.39 2.18
CA THR A 44 12.43 -15.94 2.36
C THR A 44 12.81 -15.23 1.05
N ALA A 45 13.00 -15.94 -0.06
CA ALA A 45 13.25 -15.36 -1.38
C ALA A 45 11.93 -14.87 -2.03
N VAL A 46 11.27 -13.91 -1.39
CA VAL A 46 9.96 -13.37 -1.80
C VAL A 46 9.99 -12.83 -3.24
N ALA A 47 11.11 -12.23 -3.66
CA ALA A 47 11.28 -11.74 -5.03
C ALA A 47 11.20 -12.88 -6.05
N GLU A 48 11.78 -14.04 -5.77
CA GLU A 48 11.74 -15.20 -6.66
C GLU A 48 10.33 -15.78 -6.75
N VAL A 49 9.61 -15.83 -5.62
CA VAL A 49 8.20 -16.25 -5.58
C VAL A 49 7.33 -15.32 -6.43
N LEU A 50 7.52 -14.00 -6.30
CA LEU A 50 6.80 -13.02 -7.11
C LEU A 50 7.16 -13.14 -8.60
N ARG A 51 8.44 -13.34 -8.93
CA ARG A 51 8.91 -13.57 -10.30
C ARG A 51 8.22 -14.78 -10.93
N ALA A 52 8.21 -15.91 -10.22
CA ALA A 52 7.56 -17.13 -10.66
C ALA A 52 6.05 -16.91 -10.89
N ALA A 53 5.36 -16.26 -9.95
CA ALA A 53 3.94 -15.95 -10.07
C ALA A 53 3.64 -15.07 -11.28
N MET A 54 4.42 -14.01 -11.51
CA MET A 54 4.25 -13.11 -12.66
C MET A 54 4.61 -13.78 -14.00
N THR A 55 5.54 -14.73 -14.00
CA THR A 55 5.94 -15.46 -15.23
C THR A 55 4.91 -16.51 -15.60
N GLN A 56 4.38 -17.24 -14.60
CA GLN A 56 3.27 -18.18 -14.80
C GLN A 56 1.98 -17.46 -15.15
N GLN A 57 1.78 -16.27 -14.56
CA GLN A 57 0.62 -15.44 -14.78
C GLN A 57 0.94 -14.12 -15.48
N THR A 58 1.06 -14.16 -16.81
CA THR A 58 1.47 -13.00 -17.60
C THR A 58 0.43 -11.86 -17.63
N TYR A 59 -0.80 -12.08 -17.16
CA TYR A 59 -1.77 -11.00 -16.94
C TYR A 59 -1.71 -10.36 -15.55
N LEU A 60 -0.94 -10.94 -14.60
CA LEU A 60 -0.84 -10.42 -13.23
C LEU A 60 -0.23 -9.02 -13.26
N LYS A 61 -0.94 -8.07 -12.65
CA LYS A 61 -0.51 -6.67 -12.49
C LYS A 61 -0.11 -6.42 -11.05
N VAL A 62 0.92 -5.60 -10.85
CA VAL A 62 1.44 -5.25 -9.53
C VAL A 62 1.54 -3.74 -9.43
N LEU A 63 0.98 -3.15 -8.38
CA LEU A 63 1.18 -1.76 -8.02
C LEU A 63 2.05 -1.70 -6.77
N VAL A 64 3.17 -0.97 -6.85
CA VAL A 64 4.08 -0.71 -5.74
C VAL A 64 3.88 0.73 -5.29
N LEU A 65 3.60 0.90 -4.00
CA LEU A 65 3.34 2.19 -3.37
C LEU A 65 4.57 2.59 -2.54
N CYS A 66 5.15 3.76 -2.83
CA CYS A 66 6.43 4.19 -2.30
C CYS A 66 6.33 5.56 -1.61
N GLY A 67 6.61 5.63 -0.31
CA GLY A 67 6.82 6.91 0.38
C GLY A 67 8.25 7.40 0.20
N TYR A 68 8.45 8.66 -0.20
CA TYR A 68 9.79 9.26 -0.35
C TYR A 68 10.58 9.32 0.95
N TYR A 69 9.89 9.45 2.08
CA TYR A 69 10.49 9.58 3.41
C TYR A 69 10.40 8.28 4.22
N ASP A 70 10.11 7.14 3.57
CA ASP A 70 10.09 5.84 4.21
C ASP A 70 11.53 5.34 4.46
N LEU A 71 11.90 5.30 5.74
CA LEU A 71 13.21 4.78 6.19
C LEU A 71 13.14 3.32 6.66
N ALA A 72 11.94 2.74 6.78
CA ALA A 72 11.76 1.33 7.14
C ALA A 72 11.86 0.44 5.89
N THR A 73 11.21 0.86 4.80
CA THR A 73 11.26 0.21 3.49
C THR A 73 11.54 1.21 2.37
N PRO A 74 12.80 1.65 2.20
CA PRO A 74 13.16 2.67 1.20
C PRO A 74 12.76 2.28 -0.23
N PHE A 75 12.20 3.23 -0.99
CA PHE A 75 11.68 2.99 -2.35
C PHE A 75 12.75 2.47 -3.32
N ASN A 76 14.00 2.91 -3.17
CA ASN A 76 15.12 2.45 -3.99
C ASN A 76 15.42 0.95 -3.77
N GLY A 77 15.08 0.41 -2.60
CA GLY A 77 15.21 -1.02 -2.31
C GLY A 77 14.30 -1.88 -3.20
N ILE A 78 13.03 -1.49 -3.33
CA ILE A 78 12.08 -2.22 -4.19
C ILE A 78 12.37 -2.00 -5.68
N GLU A 79 12.80 -0.81 -6.09
CA GLU A 79 13.28 -0.56 -7.45
C GLU A 79 14.46 -1.47 -7.81
N HIS A 80 15.44 -1.57 -6.90
CA HIS A 80 16.57 -2.46 -7.09
C HIS A 80 16.12 -3.92 -7.24
N THR A 81 15.22 -4.40 -6.36
CA THR A 81 14.68 -5.76 -6.45
C THR A 81 13.98 -6.00 -7.78
N VAL A 82 13.11 -5.09 -8.24
CA VAL A 82 12.41 -5.24 -9.53
C VAL A 82 13.37 -5.25 -10.72
N ASN A 83 14.44 -4.45 -10.65
CA ASN A 83 15.46 -4.42 -11.69
C ASN A 83 16.32 -5.68 -11.74
N HIS A 84 16.51 -6.36 -10.61
CA HIS A 84 17.41 -7.52 -10.48
C HIS A 84 16.71 -8.88 -10.36
N MET A 85 15.38 -8.91 -10.23
CA MET A 85 14.62 -10.16 -10.17
C MET A 85 14.45 -10.85 -11.54
N GLY A 86 15.10 -10.37 -12.61
CA GLY A 86 15.18 -11.10 -13.89
C GLY A 86 13.86 -11.29 -14.64
N LEU A 87 12.90 -10.37 -14.49
CA LEU A 87 11.64 -10.39 -15.26
C LEU A 87 11.90 -10.06 -16.73
N GLU A 88 11.33 -10.84 -17.64
CA GLU A 88 11.32 -10.53 -19.08
C GLU A 88 10.55 -9.22 -19.36
N PRO A 89 10.93 -8.44 -20.39
CA PRO A 89 10.30 -7.15 -20.69
C PRO A 89 8.76 -7.18 -20.79
N PRO A 90 8.12 -8.19 -21.41
CA PRO A 90 6.66 -8.25 -21.51
C PRO A 90 5.94 -8.45 -20.17
N VAL A 91 6.60 -9.05 -19.18
CA VAL A 91 6.04 -9.26 -17.83
C VAL A 91 6.38 -8.08 -16.93
N ARG A 92 7.59 -7.53 -17.06
CA ARG A 92 8.06 -6.38 -16.28
C ARG A 92 7.15 -5.15 -16.44
N LYS A 93 6.58 -4.93 -17.63
CA LYS A 93 5.63 -3.84 -17.89
C LYS A 93 4.33 -3.90 -17.07
N ASN A 94 4.07 -5.03 -16.40
CA ASN A 94 2.91 -5.19 -15.54
C ASN A 94 3.11 -4.61 -14.13
N ILE A 95 4.35 -4.21 -13.78
CA ILE A 95 4.66 -3.55 -12.51
C ILE A 95 4.54 -2.04 -12.73
N SER A 96 3.75 -1.40 -11.88
CA SER A 96 3.58 0.05 -11.81
C SER A 96 4.07 0.55 -10.45
N PHE A 97 4.68 1.74 -10.44
CA PHE A 97 5.13 2.40 -9.22
C PHE A 97 4.34 3.71 -9.04
N ALA A 98 3.93 3.99 -7.80
CA ALA A 98 3.36 5.26 -7.40
C ALA A 98 4.15 5.80 -6.20
N TYR A 99 4.52 7.08 -6.28
CA TYR A 99 5.34 7.74 -5.26
C TYR A 99 4.54 8.81 -4.52
N TYR A 100 4.86 8.99 -3.25
CA TYR A 100 4.13 9.85 -2.32
C TYR A 100 5.11 10.67 -1.48
N GLU A 101 4.79 11.95 -1.27
CA GLU A 101 5.49 12.87 -0.36
C GLU A 101 5.14 12.52 1.11
N SER A 102 5.40 11.28 1.51
CA SER A 102 5.03 10.70 2.80
C SER A 102 6.10 9.74 3.31
N GLY A 103 5.98 9.33 4.57
CA GLY A 103 6.79 8.27 5.17
C GLY A 103 6.22 6.87 4.91
N HIS A 104 6.56 5.93 5.81
CA HIS A 104 6.15 4.52 5.75
C HIS A 104 4.62 4.33 5.71
N MET A 105 3.90 5.08 6.54
CA MET A 105 2.43 5.06 6.56
C MET A 105 1.89 6.17 5.65
N VAL A 106 1.75 5.86 4.36
CA VAL A 106 1.39 6.84 3.31
C VAL A 106 0.10 7.59 3.60
N TYR A 107 -0.85 6.94 4.27
CA TYR A 107 -2.18 7.48 4.59
C TYR A 107 -2.21 8.52 5.72
N ILE A 108 -1.09 8.79 6.40
CA ILE A 108 -1.07 9.77 7.50
C ILE A 108 -1.13 11.21 6.98
N ASP A 109 -0.48 11.50 5.85
CA ASP A 109 -0.58 12.79 5.20
C ASP A 109 -1.83 12.83 4.32
N GLN A 110 -2.72 13.80 4.53
CA GLN A 110 -4.00 13.85 3.83
C GLN A 110 -3.85 13.94 2.31
N LYS A 111 -2.87 14.69 1.80
CA LYS A 111 -2.68 14.84 0.35
C LYS A 111 -2.17 13.53 -0.25
N ALA A 112 -1.28 12.84 0.46
CA ALA A 112 -0.80 11.53 0.08
C ALA A 112 -1.92 10.48 0.12
N ASP A 113 -2.80 10.52 1.13
CA ASP A 113 -3.96 9.64 1.27
C ASP A 113 -4.97 9.84 0.13
N ASP A 114 -5.34 11.09 -0.18
CA ASP A 114 -6.25 11.40 -1.30
C ASP A 114 -5.68 10.94 -2.65
N LYS A 115 -4.35 11.00 -2.80
CA LYS A 115 -3.66 10.46 -3.98
C LYS A 115 -3.65 8.94 -3.96
N LEU A 116 -3.38 8.32 -2.81
CA LEU A 116 -3.33 6.87 -2.63
C LEU A 116 -4.67 6.24 -3.01
N HIS A 117 -5.76 6.82 -2.52
CA HIS A 117 -7.11 6.36 -2.85
C HIS A 117 -7.36 6.40 -4.36
N ARG A 118 -7.08 7.53 -5.03
CA ARG A 118 -7.25 7.67 -6.48
C ARG A 118 -6.37 6.70 -7.28
N ASP A 119 -5.12 6.49 -6.88
CA ASP A 119 -4.18 5.62 -7.59
C ASP A 119 -4.60 4.15 -7.45
N VAL A 120 -5.05 3.72 -6.27
CA VAL A 120 -5.54 2.36 -6.03
C VAL A 120 -6.85 2.11 -6.80
N ASP A 121 -7.80 3.04 -6.74
CA ASP A 121 -9.05 2.95 -7.49
C ASP A 121 -8.79 2.90 -9.00
N GLY A 122 -7.91 3.79 -9.50
CA GLY A 122 -7.50 3.80 -10.90
C GLY A 122 -6.84 2.48 -11.31
N PHE A 123 -5.97 1.93 -10.48
CA PHE A 123 -5.33 0.64 -10.73
C PHE A 123 -6.37 -0.50 -10.79
N ILE A 124 -7.27 -0.61 -9.83
CA ILE A 124 -8.33 -1.64 -9.82
C ILE A 124 -9.21 -1.50 -11.07
N ASN A 125 -9.70 -0.29 -11.37
CA ASN A 125 -10.58 -0.06 -12.51
C ASN A 125 -9.88 -0.31 -13.86
N SER A 126 -8.59 0.00 -13.99
CA SER A 126 -7.82 -0.25 -15.22
C SER A 126 -7.53 -1.74 -15.46
N THR A 127 -7.54 -2.55 -14.40
CA THR A 127 -7.23 -3.99 -14.46
C THR A 127 -8.48 -4.85 -14.53
N TYR A 128 -9.62 -4.32 -14.08
CA TYR A 128 -10.93 -4.94 -14.20
C TYR A 128 -11.54 -4.67 -15.58
N LYS A 129 -11.30 -5.55 -16.55
CA LYS A 129 -12.16 -5.60 -17.75
C LYS A 129 -13.50 -6.19 -17.33
N HIS A 130 -14.57 -5.39 -17.39
CA HIS A 130 -15.94 -5.89 -17.25
C HIS A 130 -16.14 -7.01 -18.28
N ALA A 131 -16.54 -8.21 -17.84
CA ALA A 131 -16.84 -9.34 -18.72
C ALA A 131 -18.16 -9.16 -19.52
N GLY A 132 -18.63 -7.92 -19.68
CA GLY A 132 -19.77 -7.53 -20.48
C GLY A 132 -19.53 -6.09 -20.95
N GLY A 133 -19.75 -5.80 -22.23
CA GLY A 133 -19.53 -4.47 -22.77
C GLY A 133 -20.53 -3.46 -22.19
N GLU A 134 -20.01 -2.32 -21.78
CA GLU A 134 -20.60 -1.00 -22.01
C GLU A 134 -19.45 0.02 -22.00
N GLU A 135 -19.45 0.91 -22.99
CA GLU A 135 -18.37 1.86 -23.24
C GLU A 135 -18.15 2.86 -22.10
N PRO A 136 -16.93 3.39 -21.93
CA PRO A 136 -16.67 4.39 -20.90
C PRO A 136 -17.53 5.62 -21.12
N VAL A 137 -18.30 6.00 -20.10
CA VAL A 137 -18.98 7.30 -20.05
C VAL A 137 -17.90 8.37 -20.11
N SER A 138 -17.83 9.06 -21.26
CA SER A 138 -16.96 10.22 -21.47
C SER A 138 -17.19 11.21 -20.34
N ALA A 139 -16.11 11.57 -19.63
CA ALA A 139 -16.13 12.63 -18.65
C ALA A 139 -16.60 13.91 -19.35
N VAL A 140 -17.85 14.28 -19.08
CA VAL A 140 -18.41 15.58 -19.48
C VAL A 140 -17.52 16.64 -18.88
N GLY A 141 -16.87 17.40 -19.75
CA GLY A 141 -16.01 18.50 -19.37
C GLY A 141 -16.75 19.50 -18.50
N GLN A 142 -16.05 19.97 -17.46
CA GLN A 142 -16.34 21.27 -16.87
C GLN A 142 -15.25 22.22 -17.31
N GLN A 143 -15.50 22.85 -18.46
CA GLN A 143 -15.12 24.25 -18.66
C GLN A 143 -16.12 25.10 -17.88
N GLN A 144 -15.63 25.76 -16.83
CA GLN A 144 -15.82 27.19 -16.56
C GLN A 144 -15.04 27.60 -15.32
#